data_AF-A0A832N2P1-F1
#
_entry.id   AF-A0A832N2P1-F1
#
_cell.length_a   1.000
_cell.length_b   1.000
_cell.length_c   1.000
_cell.angle_alpha   90.00
_cell.angle_beta   90.00
_cell.angle_gamma   90.00
#
_symmetry.space_group_name_H-M   'P 1'
#
loop_
_entity.id
_entity.type
_entity.pdbx_description
1 polymer ?
#
loop_
_entity_poly.entity_id
_entity_poly.type
_entity_poly.pdbx_seq_one_letter_code
_entity_poly.pdbx_strand_id
1 'polypeptide(L)'
;MSDSKAGKISWFRTVRARLLAIALLPMLVVMPLFLGVVGLNWSNRFDKLLIAKVNGDLTIAHQYLEGILERSGERVQALGVSAEFEQVLAKNDPKAIADYLERQRARLGLDFLYYVTRDGKLISSPEFRTGMDAMKWPVVRRALAGMNATEIDIFQAEDLAGISGDLAKQARIKLVPTKAAVPTDRTAETRGMVVHTASPVKIGNRQAALVGGLLLNRNLAFIDTINDLVYPPASLPEGSR
;
A
#
# COMPACT_ATOMS: atom_id res chain seq x y z
N MET A 1 9.52 84.20 15.99
CA MET A 1 10.87 84.28 15.36
C MET A 1 11.86 84.39 16.50
N SER A 2 12.83 83.51 16.73
CA SER A 2 13.59 82.66 15.82
C SER A 2 13.88 81.31 16.44
N ASP A 3 13.58 80.26 15.67
CA ASP A 3 14.10 78.90 15.80
C ASP A 3 15.64 78.92 15.83
N SER A 4 16.27 78.13 16.72
CA SER A 4 17.66 77.71 16.53
C SER A 4 17.76 76.20 16.69
N LYS A 5 17.77 75.54 15.52
CA LYS A 5 17.89 74.12 15.24
C LYS A 5 18.91 73.39 16.13
N ALA A 6 18.45 72.32 16.75
CA ALA A 6 19.29 71.27 17.33
C ALA A 6 20.26 70.73 16.27
N GLY A 7 21.56 70.87 16.52
CA GLY A 7 22.61 70.36 15.66
C GLY A 7 22.59 68.83 15.63
N LYS A 8 22.23 68.24 14.48
CA LYS A 8 22.45 66.81 14.21
C LYS A 8 23.95 66.53 14.25
N ILE A 9 24.40 65.88 15.33
CA ILE A 9 25.78 65.43 15.49
C ILE A 9 26.09 64.43 14.37
N SER A 10 26.94 64.83 13.42
CA SER A 10 27.44 63.98 12.35
C SER A 10 28.48 63.02 12.94
N TRP A 11 27.99 61.88 13.45
CA TRP A 11 28.79 60.81 14.06
C TRP A 11 29.99 60.34 13.19
N PHE A 12 29.91 60.55 11.87
CA PHE A 12 30.92 60.15 10.88
C PHE A 12 32.19 61.05 10.80
N ARG A 13 32.28 62.15 11.55
CA ARG A 13 33.43 63.08 11.48
C ARG A 13 34.59 62.74 12.42
N THR A 14 34.40 61.86 13.39
CA THR A 14 35.45 61.48 14.36
C THR A 14 36.33 60.34 13.84
N VAL A 15 37.66 60.45 14.00
CA VAL A 15 38.63 59.40 13.62
C VAL A 15 38.28 58.06 14.25
N ARG A 16 37.82 58.06 15.51
CA ARG A 16 37.36 56.86 16.21
C ARG A 16 36.17 56.19 15.51
N ALA A 17 35.20 56.95 15.02
CA ALA A 17 34.05 56.42 14.30
C ALA A 17 34.44 55.85 12.92
N ARG A 18 35.39 56.49 12.22
CA ARG A 18 35.93 55.96 10.95
C ARG A 18 36.71 54.66 11.15
N LEU A 19 37.57 54.58 12.18
CA LEU A 19 38.30 53.37 12.52
C LEU A 19 37.35 52.23 12.92
N LEU A 20 36.30 52.55 13.70
CA LEU A 20 35.29 51.59 14.12
C LEU A 20 34.45 51.09 12.94
N ALA A 21 34.09 51.97 12.00
CA ALA A 21 33.40 51.60 10.77
C ALA A 21 34.27 50.70 9.88
N ILE A 22 35.55 51.03 9.66
CA ILE A 22 36.46 50.19 8.86
C ILE A 22 36.65 48.80 9.50
N ALA A 23 36.66 48.73 10.84
CA ALA A 23 36.78 47.46 11.56
C ALA A 23 35.50 46.60 11.55
N LEU A 24 34.30 47.20 11.70
CA LEU A 24 33.04 46.46 11.83
C LEU A 24 32.32 46.18 10.51
N LEU A 25 32.46 47.04 9.50
CA LEU A 25 31.73 46.92 8.23
C LEU A 25 32.01 45.60 7.49
N PRO A 26 33.25 45.07 7.45
CA PRO A 26 33.51 43.75 6.87
C PRO A 26 32.74 42.64 7.59
N MET A 27 32.69 42.66 8.92
CA MET A 27 31.99 41.66 9.71
C MET A 27 30.47 41.73 9.49
N LEU A 28 29.92 42.94 9.43
CA LEU A 28 28.50 43.19 9.19
C LEU A 28 28.04 42.74 7.80
N VAL A 29 28.92 42.72 6.80
CA VAL A 29 28.59 42.29 5.42
C VAL A 29 28.87 40.80 5.23
N VAL A 30 30.03 40.32 5.69
CA VAL A 30 30.45 38.92 5.51
C VAL A 30 29.57 37.97 6.31
N MET A 31 29.16 38.35 7.53
CA MET A 31 28.39 37.45 8.40
C MET A 31 26.98 37.16 7.87
N PRO A 32 26.15 38.14 7.46
CA PRO A 32 24.86 37.86 6.83
C PRO A 32 24.98 37.13 5.50
N LEU A 33 26.01 37.45 4.70
CA LEU A 33 26.25 36.76 3.43
C LEU A 33 26.59 35.28 3.66
N PHE A 34 27.47 35.01 4.63
CA PHE A 34 27.80 33.65 5.05
C PHE A 34 26.57 32.90 5.57
N LEU A 35 25.80 33.52 6.48
CA LEU A 35 24.56 32.94 7.01
C LEU A 35 23.54 32.66 5.90
N GLY A 36 23.40 33.57 4.93
CA GLY A 36 22.52 33.39 3.77
C GLY A 36 22.94 32.22 2.89
N VAL A 37 24.23 32.12 2.54
CA VAL A 37 24.77 31.01 1.73
C VAL A 37 24.64 29.68 2.45
N VAL A 38 24.94 29.63 3.76
CA VAL A 38 24.79 28.41 4.57
C VAL A 38 23.33 28.02 4.67
N GLY A 39 22.43 28.96 4.99
CA GLY A 39 21.00 28.70 5.14
C GLY A 39 20.34 28.17 3.86
N LEU A 40 20.64 28.79 2.71
CA LEU A 40 20.11 28.34 1.41
C LEU A 40 20.65 26.96 1.02
N ASN A 41 21.93 26.69 1.25
CA ASN A 41 22.52 25.37 0.98
C ASN A 41 22.00 24.29 1.94
N TRP A 42 21.66 24.66 3.17
CA TRP A 42 21.10 23.78 4.17
C TRP A 42 19.67 23.35 3.77
N SER A 43 18.80 24.29 3.41
CA SER A 43 17.42 23.99 2.96
C SER A 43 17.41 22.96 1.82
N ASN A 44 18.22 23.20 0.78
CA ASN A 44 18.29 22.31 -0.38
C ASN A 44 18.82 20.90 -0.06
N ARG A 45 19.68 20.77 0.96
CA ARG A 45 20.19 19.45 1.40
C ARG A 45 19.16 18.71 2.25
N PHE A 46 18.40 19.42 3.09
CA PHE A 46 17.33 18.84 3.90
C PHE A 46 16.20 18.30 3.01
N ASP A 47 15.79 19.05 1.99
CA ASP A 47 14.77 18.60 1.04
C ASP A 47 15.19 17.32 0.30
N LYS A 48 16.46 17.25 -0.12
CA LYS A 48 17.02 16.06 -0.78
C LYS A 48 17.05 14.83 0.13
N LEU A 49 17.37 15.02 1.41
CA LEU A 49 17.35 13.93 2.40
C LEU A 49 15.92 13.45 2.68
N LEU A 50 14.94 14.36 2.78
CA LEU A 50 13.54 14.01 2.98
C LEU A 50 12.98 13.25 1.78
N ILE A 51 13.24 13.72 0.55
CA ILE A 51 12.80 13.03 -0.67
C ILE A 51 13.46 11.65 -0.80
N ALA A 52 14.77 11.56 -0.53
CA ALA A 52 15.49 10.28 -0.57
C ALA A 52 14.93 9.27 0.46
N LYS A 53 14.58 9.74 1.67
CA LYS A 53 13.93 8.89 2.68
C LYS A 53 12.58 8.36 2.18
N VAL A 54 11.72 9.23 1.65
CA VAL A 54 10.40 8.84 1.12
C VAL A 54 10.54 7.80 0.01
N ASN A 55 11.48 7.99 -0.92
CA ASN A 55 11.72 7.03 -2.00
C ASN A 55 12.23 5.68 -1.48
N GLY A 56 13.08 5.68 -0.45
CA GLY A 56 13.52 4.46 0.22
C GLY A 56 12.36 3.70 0.87
N ASP A 57 11.55 4.40 1.67
CA ASP A 57 10.38 3.84 2.35
C ASP A 57 9.36 3.25 1.36
N LEU A 58 9.10 3.93 0.25
CA LEU A 58 8.21 3.44 -0.83
C LEU A 58 8.76 2.22 -1.55
N THR A 59 10.08 2.18 -1.81
CA THR A 59 10.73 1.03 -2.46
C THR A 59 10.61 -0.22 -1.59
N ILE A 60 10.84 -0.07 -0.29
CA ILE A 60 10.71 -1.14 0.70
C ILE A 60 9.27 -1.68 0.74
N ALA A 61 8.28 -0.79 0.78
CA ALA A 61 6.87 -1.18 0.75
C ALA A 61 6.50 -1.91 -0.55
N HIS A 62 7.03 -1.46 -1.69
CA HIS A 62 6.82 -2.10 -2.99
C HIS A 62 7.39 -3.52 -3.03
N GLN A 63 8.63 -3.71 -2.59
CA GLN A 63 9.27 -5.04 -2.55
C GLN A 63 8.52 -6.00 -1.63
N TYR A 64 8.01 -5.52 -0.50
CA TYR A 64 7.19 -6.34 0.38
C TYR A 64 5.87 -6.76 -0.28
N LEU A 65 5.22 -5.84 -1.01
CA LEU A 65 4.00 -6.13 -1.77
C LEU A 65 4.26 -7.18 -2.86
N GLU A 66 5.33 -7.03 -3.63
CA GLU A 66 5.75 -8.04 -4.63
C GLU A 66 5.96 -9.41 -3.98
N GLY A 67 6.62 -9.45 -2.82
CA GLY A 67 6.80 -10.70 -2.07
C GLY A 67 5.48 -11.32 -1.57
N ILE A 68 4.45 -10.53 -1.27
CA ILE A 68 3.11 -11.06 -0.96
C ILE A 68 2.48 -11.69 -2.19
N LEU A 69 2.56 -11.03 -3.35
CA LEU A 69 2.01 -11.53 -4.60
C LEU A 69 2.68 -12.85 -5.00
N GLU A 70 4.01 -12.91 -4.93
CA GLU A 70 4.79 -14.11 -5.25
C GLU A 70 4.42 -15.29 -4.33
N ARG A 71 4.49 -15.09 -3.01
CA ARG A 71 4.15 -16.16 -2.04
C ARG A 71 2.70 -16.62 -2.15
N SER A 72 1.77 -15.71 -2.40
CA SER A 72 0.35 -16.07 -2.59
C SER A 72 0.17 -16.88 -3.87
N GLY A 73 0.84 -16.46 -4.95
CA GLY A 73 1.01 -17.18 -6.21
C GLY A 73 1.44 -18.62 -6.01
N GLU A 74 2.62 -18.80 -5.43
CA GLU A 74 3.24 -20.11 -5.22
C GLU A 74 2.37 -21.04 -4.38
N ARG A 75 1.75 -20.53 -3.31
CA ARG A 75 0.91 -21.33 -2.42
C ARG A 75 -0.35 -21.86 -3.11
N VAL A 76 -1.07 -21.02 -3.83
CA VAL A 76 -2.27 -21.44 -4.57
C VAL A 76 -1.89 -22.35 -5.74
N GLN A 77 -0.77 -22.06 -6.42
CA GLN A 77 -0.25 -22.93 -7.47
C GLN A 77 0.08 -24.33 -6.96
N ALA A 78 0.79 -24.43 -5.83
CA ALA A 78 1.12 -25.70 -5.21
C ALA A 78 -0.15 -26.52 -4.85
N LEU A 79 -1.21 -25.87 -4.41
CA LEU A 79 -2.50 -26.53 -4.18
C LEU A 79 -3.15 -27.00 -5.48
N GLY A 80 -3.13 -26.19 -6.53
CA GLY A 80 -3.75 -26.49 -7.82
C GLY A 80 -3.18 -27.74 -8.49
N VAL A 81 -1.89 -28.03 -8.27
CA VAL A 81 -1.19 -29.21 -8.80
C VAL A 81 -1.00 -30.32 -7.76
N SER A 82 -1.62 -30.22 -6.58
CA SER A 82 -1.42 -31.20 -5.52
C SER A 82 -2.18 -32.51 -5.78
N ALA A 83 -1.53 -33.64 -5.53
CA ALA A 83 -2.15 -34.96 -5.64
C ALA A 83 -3.34 -35.13 -4.67
N GLU A 84 -3.30 -34.48 -3.50
CA GLU A 84 -4.42 -34.47 -2.55
C GLU A 84 -5.65 -33.80 -3.18
N PHE A 85 -5.47 -32.65 -3.83
CA PHE A 85 -6.58 -31.97 -4.48
C PHE A 85 -7.13 -32.77 -5.66
N GLU A 86 -6.26 -33.39 -6.47
CA GLU A 86 -6.70 -34.29 -7.55
C GLU A 86 -7.55 -35.46 -7.02
N GLN A 87 -7.15 -36.08 -5.91
CA GLN A 87 -7.93 -37.15 -5.28
C GLN A 87 -9.29 -36.67 -4.75
N VAL A 88 -9.36 -35.46 -4.20
CA VAL A 88 -10.62 -34.86 -3.76
C VAL A 88 -11.54 -34.59 -4.95
N LEU A 89 -10.99 -34.06 -6.05
CA LEU A 89 -11.73 -33.79 -7.28
C LEU A 89 -12.21 -35.08 -7.97
N ALA A 90 -11.43 -36.16 -7.91
CA ALA A 90 -11.78 -37.46 -8.49
C ALA A 90 -13.03 -38.09 -7.83
N LYS A 91 -13.32 -37.78 -6.57
CA LYS A 91 -14.53 -38.22 -5.88
C LYS A 91 -15.80 -37.56 -6.43
N ASN A 92 -15.66 -36.42 -7.12
CA ASN A 92 -16.75 -35.61 -7.67
C ASN A 92 -17.86 -35.28 -6.64
N ASP A 93 -17.48 -35.19 -5.36
CA ASP A 93 -18.36 -34.83 -4.25
C ASP A 93 -18.18 -33.34 -3.92
N PRO A 94 -19.20 -32.48 -4.17
CA PRO A 94 -19.12 -31.05 -3.89
C PRO A 94 -18.79 -30.74 -2.42
N LYS A 95 -19.28 -31.55 -1.49
CA LYS A 95 -19.03 -31.34 -0.05
C LYS A 95 -17.58 -31.62 0.30
N ALA A 96 -17.02 -32.74 -0.19
CA ALA A 96 -15.62 -33.05 0.02
C ALA A 96 -14.67 -31.98 -0.58
N ILE A 97 -15.04 -31.41 -1.72
CA ILE A 97 -14.31 -30.29 -2.34
C ILE A 97 -14.40 -29.05 -1.45
N ALA A 98 -15.61 -28.66 -1.03
CA ALA A 98 -15.80 -27.49 -0.16
C ALA A 98 -15.04 -27.64 1.17
N ASP A 99 -15.10 -28.81 1.81
CA ASP A 99 -14.39 -29.09 3.06
C ASP A 99 -12.86 -29.01 2.86
N TYR A 100 -12.34 -29.47 1.73
CA TYR A 100 -10.93 -29.32 1.38
C TYR A 100 -10.54 -27.86 1.18
N LEU A 101 -11.33 -27.11 0.41
CA LEU A 101 -11.08 -25.70 0.16
C LEU A 101 -11.08 -24.89 1.46
N GLU A 102 -12.01 -25.15 2.39
CA GLU A 102 -12.04 -24.47 3.68
C GLU A 102 -10.79 -24.75 4.53
N ARG A 103 -10.34 -26.01 4.60
CA ARG A 103 -9.11 -26.36 5.31
C ARG A 103 -7.89 -25.65 4.73
N GLN A 104 -7.76 -25.61 3.40
CA GLN A 104 -6.64 -24.94 2.76
C GLN A 104 -6.74 -23.41 2.87
N ARG A 105 -7.95 -22.84 2.77
CA ARG A 105 -8.21 -21.41 2.97
C ARG A 105 -7.72 -20.97 4.35
N ALA A 106 -8.14 -21.68 5.41
CA ALA A 106 -7.73 -21.39 6.78
C ALA A 106 -6.22 -21.58 6.98
N ARG A 107 -5.65 -22.67 6.45
CA ARG A 107 -4.21 -22.97 6.56
C ARG A 107 -3.33 -21.92 5.89
N LEU A 108 -3.75 -21.42 4.73
CA LEU A 108 -3.00 -20.41 3.97
C LEU A 108 -3.28 -18.98 4.41
N GLY A 109 -4.26 -18.77 5.30
CA GLY A 109 -4.69 -17.44 5.74
C GLY A 109 -5.38 -16.64 4.64
N LEU A 110 -6.10 -17.32 3.75
CA LEU A 110 -6.86 -16.68 2.67
C LEU A 110 -8.24 -16.24 3.16
N ASP A 111 -8.75 -15.13 2.65
CA ASP A 111 -10.11 -14.68 2.94
C ASP A 111 -11.13 -15.50 2.18
N PHE A 112 -10.77 -15.97 0.98
CA PHE A 112 -11.56 -16.90 0.20
C PHE A 112 -10.67 -17.81 -0.65
N LEU A 113 -11.19 -19.00 -0.93
CA LEU A 113 -10.62 -19.96 -1.87
C LEU A 113 -11.77 -20.65 -2.59
N TYR A 114 -11.73 -20.67 -3.92
CA TYR A 114 -12.75 -21.31 -4.72
C TYR A 114 -12.17 -22.04 -5.92
N TYR A 115 -12.91 -23.02 -6.36
CA TYR A 115 -12.68 -23.80 -7.54
C TYR A 115 -13.76 -23.47 -8.56
N VAL A 116 -13.37 -23.18 -9.80
CA VAL A 116 -14.29 -22.88 -10.89
C VAL A 116 -13.93 -23.63 -12.17
N THR A 117 -14.93 -24.15 -12.86
CA THR A 117 -14.76 -24.80 -14.15
C THR A 117 -15.19 -23.91 -15.30
N ARG A 118 -14.78 -24.26 -16.52
CA ARG A 118 -15.19 -23.53 -17.74
C ARG A 118 -16.70 -23.58 -18.01
N ASP A 119 -17.39 -24.63 -17.55
CA ASP A 119 -18.85 -24.77 -17.57
C ASP A 119 -19.58 -23.98 -16.48
N GLY A 120 -18.85 -23.24 -15.63
CA GLY A 120 -19.43 -22.35 -14.63
C GLY A 120 -19.77 -23.02 -13.30
N LYS A 121 -19.38 -24.28 -13.09
CA LYS A 121 -19.47 -24.92 -11.78
C LYS A 121 -18.49 -24.24 -10.84
N LEU A 122 -19.01 -23.63 -9.78
CA LEU A 122 -18.24 -22.94 -8.76
C LEU A 122 -18.47 -23.60 -7.40
N ILE A 123 -17.39 -23.97 -6.72
CA ILE A 123 -17.40 -24.43 -5.33
C ILE A 123 -16.45 -23.53 -4.56
N SER A 124 -16.90 -22.94 -3.47
CA SER A 124 -16.18 -21.88 -2.76
C SER A 124 -16.16 -22.12 -1.26
N SER A 125 -15.16 -21.52 -0.62
CA SER A 125 -15.05 -21.38 0.82
C SER A 125 -14.55 -19.96 1.12
N PRO A 126 -15.30 -19.12 1.87
CA PRO A 126 -16.68 -19.33 2.30
C PRO A 126 -17.64 -19.55 1.12
N GLU A 127 -18.86 -20.04 1.38
CA GLU A 127 -19.85 -20.26 0.33
C GLU A 127 -20.29 -18.93 -0.28
N PHE A 128 -20.02 -18.76 -1.58
CA PHE A 128 -20.39 -17.56 -2.30
C PHE A 128 -21.89 -17.50 -2.59
N ARG A 129 -22.41 -16.28 -2.67
CA ARG A 129 -23.77 -16.04 -3.15
C ARG A 129 -23.93 -16.57 -4.58
N THR A 130 -25.06 -17.25 -4.84
CA THR A 130 -25.40 -17.80 -6.14
C THR A 130 -25.38 -16.72 -7.24
N GLY A 131 -24.89 -17.09 -8.44
CA GLY A 131 -24.86 -16.21 -9.60
C GLY A 131 -23.64 -15.29 -9.67
N MET A 132 -22.60 -15.51 -8.83
CA MET A 132 -21.34 -14.79 -8.97
C MET A 132 -20.62 -15.19 -10.26
N ASP A 133 -20.36 -14.21 -11.12
CA ASP A 133 -19.57 -14.41 -12.33
C ASP A 133 -18.07 -14.34 -12.01
N ALA A 134 -17.42 -15.50 -11.94
CA ALA A 134 -15.98 -15.59 -11.75
C ALA A 134 -15.17 -15.26 -13.02
N MET A 135 -15.78 -15.30 -14.20
CA MET A 135 -15.09 -15.09 -15.48
C MET A 135 -14.79 -13.62 -15.75
N LYS A 136 -15.42 -12.70 -15.03
CA LYS A 136 -15.13 -11.26 -15.13
C LYS A 136 -13.71 -10.91 -14.73
N TRP A 137 -13.06 -11.70 -13.87
CA TRP A 137 -11.71 -11.42 -13.40
C TRP A 137 -10.63 -11.94 -14.37
N PRO A 138 -9.65 -11.09 -14.75
CA PRO A 138 -8.59 -11.49 -15.69
C PRO A 138 -7.73 -12.66 -15.23
N VAL A 139 -7.48 -12.79 -13.92
CA VAL A 139 -6.67 -13.90 -13.37
C VAL A 139 -7.37 -15.25 -13.56
N VAL A 140 -8.70 -15.29 -13.39
CA VAL A 140 -9.51 -16.51 -13.57
C VAL A 140 -9.50 -16.95 -15.02
N ARG A 141 -9.68 -16.00 -15.97
CA ARG A 141 -9.61 -16.31 -17.41
C ARG A 141 -8.25 -16.86 -17.83
N ARG A 142 -7.16 -16.34 -17.26
CA ARG A 142 -5.79 -16.84 -17.52
C ARG A 142 -5.59 -18.26 -16.97
N ALA A 143 -6.05 -18.53 -15.76
CA ALA A 143 -6.00 -19.88 -15.18
C ALA A 143 -6.80 -20.89 -15.99
N LEU A 144 -7.99 -20.51 -16.47
CA LEU A 144 -8.79 -21.34 -17.37
C LEU A 144 -8.23 -21.45 -18.80
N ALA A 145 -7.17 -20.70 -19.12
CA ALA A 145 -6.38 -20.86 -20.32
C ALA A 145 -5.07 -21.65 -20.06
N GLY A 146 -4.87 -22.16 -18.84
CA GLY A 146 -3.70 -22.94 -18.47
C GLY A 146 -2.53 -22.13 -17.89
N MET A 147 -2.72 -20.84 -17.58
CA MET A 147 -1.65 -19.96 -17.08
C MET A 147 -1.90 -19.54 -15.63
N ASN A 148 -0.88 -19.64 -14.77
CA ASN A 148 -0.94 -19.02 -13.44
C ASN A 148 -1.03 -17.50 -13.58
N ALA A 149 -1.77 -16.85 -12.68
CA ALA A 149 -1.86 -15.40 -12.62
C ALA A 149 -2.08 -14.93 -11.19
N THR A 150 -1.29 -13.94 -10.75
CA THR A 150 -1.49 -13.25 -9.48
C THR A 150 -1.45 -11.75 -9.73
N GLU A 151 -2.51 -11.05 -9.32
CA GLU A 151 -2.62 -9.60 -9.47
C GLU A 151 -3.34 -8.98 -8.28
N ILE A 152 -3.34 -7.65 -8.24
CA ILE A 152 -4.17 -6.88 -7.33
C ILE A 152 -5.41 -6.44 -8.09
N ASP A 153 -6.56 -7.00 -7.74
CA ASP A 153 -7.85 -6.67 -8.32
C ASP A 153 -8.66 -5.76 -7.38
N ILE A 154 -9.48 -4.88 -7.97
CA ILE A 154 -10.42 -4.05 -7.23
C ILE A 154 -11.81 -4.70 -7.27
N PHE A 155 -12.25 -5.19 -6.13
CA PHE A 155 -13.56 -5.81 -5.95
C PHE A 155 -14.58 -4.74 -5.57
N GLN A 156 -15.74 -4.74 -6.24
CA GLN A 156 -16.85 -3.86 -5.87
C GLN A 156 -17.51 -4.33 -4.57
N ALA A 157 -18.33 -3.47 -3.97
CA ALA A 157 -18.99 -3.79 -2.71
C ALA A 157 -19.89 -5.03 -2.82
N GLU A 158 -20.55 -5.19 -3.98
CA GLU A 158 -21.44 -6.31 -4.30
C GLU A 158 -20.66 -7.62 -4.45
N ASP A 159 -19.41 -7.54 -4.92
CA ASP A 159 -18.52 -8.68 -5.11
C ASP A 159 -18.08 -9.22 -3.75
N LEU A 160 -17.59 -8.31 -2.89
CA LEU A 160 -17.19 -8.65 -1.53
C LEU A 160 -18.37 -9.18 -0.72
N ALA A 161 -19.54 -8.55 -0.82
CA ALA A 161 -20.75 -9.02 -0.15
C ALA A 161 -21.23 -10.37 -0.69
N GLY A 162 -20.94 -10.68 -1.96
CA GLY A 162 -21.18 -11.98 -2.54
C GLY A 162 -20.23 -13.07 -2.02
N ILE A 163 -19.05 -12.71 -1.52
CA ILE A 163 -18.09 -13.65 -0.92
C ILE A 163 -18.38 -13.81 0.58
N SER A 164 -18.41 -12.69 1.31
CA SER A 164 -18.72 -12.63 2.73
C SER A 164 -19.11 -11.20 3.12
N GLY A 165 -20.21 -11.09 3.88
CA GLY A 165 -20.65 -9.80 4.42
C GLY A 165 -19.60 -9.12 5.30
N ASP A 166 -18.71 -9.89 5.93
CA ASP A 166 -17.65 -9.33 6.78
C ASP A 166 -16.52 -8.73 5.95
N LEU A 167 -16.19 -9.30 4.78
CA LEU A 167 -15.23 -8.69 3.84
C LEU A 167 -15.74 -7.35 3.31
N ALA A 168 -17.03 -7.25 3.00
CA ALA A 168 -17.63 -5.99 2.58
C ALA A 168 -17.57 -4.91 3.69
N LYS A 169 -17.81 -5.30 4.95
CA LYS A 169 -17.66 -4.40 6.11
C LYS A 169 -16.21 -3.97 6.31
N GLN A 170 -15.26 -4.90 6.19
CA GLN A 170 -13.83 -4.66 6.36
C GLN A 170 -13.30 -3.70 5.28
N ALA A 171 -13.75 -3.85 4.03
CA ALA A 171 -13.36 -2.97 2.93
C ALA A 171 -13.87 -1.54 3.08
N ARG A 172 -14.96 -1.32 3.83
CA ARG A 172 -15.58 -0.01 3.98
C ARG A 172 -14.75 0.93 4.86
N ILE A 173 -14.16 1.94 4.24
CA ILE A 173 -13.34 2.97 4.90
C ILE A 173 -14.04 4.32 4.79
N LYS A 174 -14.27 4.99 5.94
CA LYS A 174 -14.83 6.35 5.94
C LYS A 174 -13.81 7.32 5.35
N LEU A 175 -14.23 8.10 4.36
CA LEU A 175 -13.38 9.13 3.78
C LEU A 175 -13.42 10.37 4.68
N VAL A 176 -12.23 10.85 5.05
CA VAL A 176 -12.06 12.09 5.80
C VAL A 176 -11.53 13.14 4.84
N PRO A 177 -12.18 14.31 4.72
CA PRO A 177 -11.67 15.39 3.88
C PRO A 177 -10.26 15.79 4.31
N THR A 178 -9.33 15.83 3.37
CA THR A 178 -7.96 16.34 3.62
C THR A 178 -7.67 17.50 2.68
N LYS A 179 -6.75 18.39 3.08
CA LYS A 179 -6.43 19.62 2.34
C LYS A 179 -5.95 19.39 0.90
N ALA A 180 -5.35 18.22 0.65
CA ALA A 180 -4.80 17.85 -0.66
C ALA A 180 -5.62 16.77 -1.39
N ALA A 181 -6.79 16.38 -0.86
CA ALA A 181 -7.64 15.39 -1.52
C ALA A 181 -8.32 16.00 -2.75
N VAL A 182 -8.44 15.20 -3.82
CA VAL A 182 -9.33 15.53 -4.93
C VAL A 182 -10.77 15.64 -4.38
N PRO A 183 -11.50 16.73 -4.69
CA PRO A 183 -12.87 16.89 -4.23
C PRO A 183 -13.74 15.69 -4.63
N THR A 184 -14.49 15.15 -3.67
CA THR A 184 -15.39 14.02 -3.91
C THR A 184 -16.59 14.11 -2.99
N ASP A 185 -17.76 13.76 -3.52
CA ASP A 185 -19.00 13.62 -2.74
C ASP A 185 -19.09 12.28 -2.01
N ARG A 186 -18.10 11.39 -2.24
CA ARG A 186 -18.04 10.08 -1.61
C ARG A 186 -17.72 10.24 -0.12
N THR A 187 -18.57 9.70 0.73
CA THR A 187 -18.35 9.68 2.19
C THR A 187 -17.60 8.44 2.67
N ALA A 188 -17.49 7.42 1.81
CA ALA A 188 -16.79 6.17 2.10
C ALA A 188 -16.21 5.55 0.82
N GLU A 189 -15.06 4.89 0.96
CA GLU A 189 -14.56 3.89 0.03
C GLU A 189 -15.19 2.55 0.42
N THR A 190 -15.78 1.87 -0.55
CA THR A 190 -16.47 0.59 -0.35
C THR A 190 -15.86 -0.54 -1.18
N ARG A 191 -14.93 -0.19 -2.09
CA ARG A 191 -14.20 -1.17 -2.90
C ARG A 191 -13.06 -1.75 -2.10
N GLY A 192 -12.81 -3.04 -2.31
CA GLY A 192 -11.71 -3.77 -1.71
C GLY A 192 -10.58 -3.95 -2.71
N MET A 193 -9.35 -3.75 -2.25
CA MET A 193 -8.15 -4.17 -2.94
C MET A 193 -7.84 -5.61 -2.51
N VAL A 194 -7.78 -6.53 -3.46
CA VAL A 194 -7.62 -7.96 -3.20
C VAL A 194 -6.40 -8.48 -3.93
N VAL A 195 -5.48 -9.13 -3.22
CA VAL A 195 -4.49 -10.00 -3.85
C VAL A 195 -5.24 -11.21 -4.36
N HIS A 196 -5.29 -11.37 -5.67
CA HIS A 196 -6.11 -12.34 -6.36
C HIS A 196 -5.21 -13.26 -7.18
N THR A 197 -5.18 -14.53 -6.79
CA THR A 197 -4.30 -15.54 -7.39
C THR A 197 -5.14 -16.66 -7.98
N ALA A 198 -4.84 -17.04 -9.21
CA ALA A 198 -5.49 -18.14 -9.91
C ALA A 198 -4.46 -19.10 -10.51
N SER A 199 -4.70 -20.40 -10.35
CA SER A 199 -3.87 -21.48 -10.87
C SER A 199 -4.70 -22.48 -11.68
N PRO A 200 -4.22 -22.96 -12.85
CA PRO A 200 -4.91 -23.97 -13.63
C PRO A 200 -4.93 -25.31 -12.89
N VAL A 201 -6.07 -25.99 -13.00
CA VAL A 201 -6.29 -27.34 -12.45
C VAL A 201 -6.77 -28.23 -13.59
N LYS A 202 -6.11 -29.38 -13.77
CA LYS A 202 -6.49 -30.36 -14.78
C LYS A 202 -7.30 -31.49 -14.14
N ILE A 203 -8.48 -31.78 -14.69
CA ILE A 203 -9.31 -32.92 -14.25
C ILE A 203 -9.62 -33.78 -15.47
N GLY A 204 -8.78 -34.78 -15.70
CA GLY A 204 -8.77 -35.50 -16.98
C GLY A 204 -8.61 -34.51 -18.13
N ASN A 205 -9.62 -34.42 -19.00
CA ASN A 205 -9.63 -33.50 -20.14
C ASN A 205 -10.29 -32.12 -19.86
N ARG A 206 -10.78 -31.87 -18.64
CA ARG A 206 -11.46 -30.61 -18.28
C ARG A 206 -10.46 -29.62 -17.68
N GLN A 207 -10.55 -28.37 -18.12
CA GLN A 207 -9.83 -27.24 -17.52
C GLN A 207 -10.69 -26.60 -16.43
N ALA A 208 -10.08 -26.40 -15.28
CA ALA A 208 -10.62 -25.66 -14.17
C ALA A 208 -9.56 -24.70 -13.61
N ALA A 209 -9.97 -23.82 -12.72
CA ALA A 209 -9.10 -22.91 -12.01
C ALA A 209 -9.34 -23.02 -10.51
N LEU A 210 -8.24 -23.06 -9.75
CA LEU A 210 -8.24 -22.83 -8.31
C LEU A 210 -7.85 -21.38 -8.07
N VAL A 211 -8.66 -20.67 -7.29
CA VAL A 211 -8.55 -19.22 -7.14
C VAL A 211 -8.63 -18.85 -5.66
N GLY A 212 -7.60 -18.19 -5.16
CA GLY A 212 -7.50 -17.71 -3.79
C GLY A 212 -7.41 -16.19 -3.74
N GLY A 213 -7.89 -15.60 -2.64
CA GLY A 213 -7.73 -14.18 -2.45
C GLY A 213 -7.59 -13.72 -1.00
N LEU A 214 -6.96 -12.56 -0.86
CA LEU A 214 -6.71 -11.86 0.40
C LEU A 214 -7.05 -10.38 0.25
N LEU A 215 -7.96 -9.88 1.08
CA LEU A 215 -8.34 -8.48 1.18
C LEU A 215 -7.23 -7.71 1.89
N LEU A 216 -6.74 -6.66 1.23
CA LEU A 216 -5.71 -5.78 1.78
C LEU A 216 -6.30 -4.66 2.66
N ASN A 217 -7.54 -4.27 2.41
CA ASN A 217 -8.21 -3.23 3.21
C ASN A 217 -8.26 -3.64 4.68
N ARG A 218 -7.75 -2.79 5.57
CA ARG A 218 -7.77 -2.98 7.03
C ARG A 218 -7.22 -4.33 7.50
N ASN A 219 -6.33 -4.94 6.72
CA ASN A 219 -5.62 -6.14 7.15
C ASN A 219 -4.52 -5.72 8.14
N LEU A 220 -4.81 -5.81 9.45
CA LEU A 220 -3.90 -5.31 10.49
C LEU A 220 -2.53 -5.98 10.45
N ALA A 221 -2.47 -7.30 10.22
CA ALA A 221 -1.19 -8.00 10.12
C ALA A 221 -0.34 -7.48 8.95
N PHE A 222 -0.97 -7.20 7.80
CA PHE A 222 -0.30 -6.56 6.66
C PHE A 222 0.17 -5.14 6.99
N ILE A 223 -0.70 -4.33 7.61
CA ILE A 223 -0.39 -2.93 7.97
C ILE A 223 0.75 -2.87 8.98
N ASP A 224 0.70 -3.69 10.03
CA ASP A 224 1.72 -3.74 11.09
C ASP A 224 3.08 -4.14 10.51
N THR A 225 3.11 -5.14 9.60
CA THR A 225 4.35 -5.58 8.96
C THR A 225 4.97 -4.48 8.09
N ILE A 226 4.16 -3.75 7.30
CA ILE A 226 4.63 -2.60 6.52
C ILE A 226 5.15 -1.51 7.47
N ASN A 227 4.43 -1.23 8.55
CA ASN A 227 4.80 -0.20 9.50
C ASN A 227 6.14 -0.52 10.17
N ASP A 228 6.36 -1.76 10.62
CA ASP A 228 7.62 -2.21 11.22
C ASP A 228 8.80 -2.18 10.23
N LEU A 229 8.52 -2.42 8.94
CA LEU A 229 9.53 -2.41 7.89
C LEU A 229 9.93 -0.99 7.48
N VAL A 230 8.98 -0.05 7.48
CA VAL A 230 9.20 1.37 7.12
C VAL A 230 9.70 2.19 8.33
N TYR A 231 9.25 1.87 9.54
CA TYR A 231 9.64 2.51 10.79
C TYR A 231 10.24 1.49 11.76
N PRO A 232 11.44 0.94 11.47
CA PRO A 232 12.08 0.00 12.36
C PRO A 232 12.33 0.66 13.74
N PRO A 233 12.25 -0.08 14.85
CA PRO A 233 12.29 0.49 16.21
C PRO A 233 13.51 1.36 16.53
N ALA A 234 14.62 1.18 15.81
CA ALA A 234 15.83 2.00 15.91
C ALA A 234 15.76 3.36 15.17
N SER A 235 14.66 3.65 14.46
CA SER A 235 14.43 4.90 13.71
C SER A 235 13.49 5.87 14.42
N LEU A 236 12.88 5.45 15.54
CA LEU A 236 12.00 6.27 16.35
C LEU A 236 12.81 7.03 17.42
N PRO A 237 12.64 8.35 17.59
CA PRO A 237 13.23 9.09 18.69
C PRO A 237 12.80 8.50 20.04
N GLU A 238 13.68 8.49 21.04
CA GLU A 238 13.31 8.04 22.38
C GLU A 238 12.07 8.80 22.90
N GLY A 239 10.96 8.09 23.11
CA GLY A 239 9.76 8.63 23.76
C GLY A 239 8.45 8.56 22.97
N SER A 240 8.40 8.02 21.75
CA SER A 240 7.13 7.82 21.04
C SER A 240 6.52 6.44 21.33
N ARG A 241 5.72 6.34 22.40
CA ARG A 241 4.74 5.26 22.62
C ARG A 241 3.42 5.87 23.08
#